data_AF-A0A8E0QKT0-F1
#
_entry.id   AF-A0A8E0QKT0-F1
#
_cell.length_a   1.000
_cell.length_b   1.000
_cell.length_c   1.000
_cell.angle_alpha   90.00
_cell.angle_beta   90.00
_cell.angle_gamma   90.00
#
_symmetry.space_group_name_H-M   'P 1'
#
loop_
_entity.id
_entity.type
_entity.pdbx_description
1 polymer ?
#
loop_
_entity_poly.entity_id
_entity_poly.type
_entity_poly.pdbx_seq_one_letter_code
_entity_poly.pdbx_strand_id
1 'polypeptide(L)'
;MGSALNSPIYRDYGEFFMNSSNILAVPYGSVTAAFKAPVAVHSTAIDGFDWTQPYPGSHRDGHTAYLEVAQEMPLSASIVENATTVLSSLTFGIPDSMSSGDQPLAMDPSWYICRHVFISTKPEAKQAVDGGSKCDFLSQACQADLKTSLTQDWGKAADGTMCAALGFDPIPLSCQDSFGLARQDVMAFDAAFLANPALGPVQTSKDQQQYSWRIGTGYHDPGDARAYALAANRTYLVATVWGYSQSVKSSQVPGVSFACLSSGASYVPPPPGPPSSTVAFGDDFSSGSLAQWKTYGGSFDASSGALVGSQSFGGKALVSPIFGDFLYEADVTLPSTSGNAGLVFRVSNPSIGADAYNGYYAGISASGVVLGRASNSWTAIASSSADLAANKVHHIKVQARNTALDIFVNDMSKAKVSVTDGTYSSGMNGVRVFDTGATFDNIRITPLAFSDDFSSGTMGKWTTIDGTYQASSNAAVMSASPGARALATAVTFTDLIYEAEVSIDSTVYGNGGFIFRVSNAKAGGPDSYNGYYAGIGNGYVVVGFADYGWNELKNVPAADIKPGQKHHLMIRTSGDSISVYVDDLNTPRMVVKNGKYSAGSSGLRAYMTTMSVSNVRIYTA
;
A
#
# COMPACT_ATOMS: atom_id res chain seq x y z
N MET A 1 1.22 -28.05 5.51
CA MET A 1 0.89 -26.62 5.56
C MET A 1 1.21 -26.14 6.96
N GLY A 2 2.26 -25.34 7.14
CA GLY A 2 2.50 -24.72 8.45
C GLY A 2 1.41 -23.69 8.69
N SER A 3 0.77 -23.70 9.86
CA SER A 3 -0.17 -22.65 10.26
C SER A 3 0.49 -21.28 10.11
N ALA A 4 -0.19 -20.32 9.48
CA ALA A 4 0.31 -18.95 9.43
C ALA A 4 0.58 -18.45 10.87
N LEU A 5 1.77 -17.93 11.12
CA LEU A 5 2.14 -17.39 12.42
C LEU A 5 1.32 -16.11 12.67
N ASN A 6 0.62 -16.06 13.80
CA ASN A 6 -0.15 -14.89 14.21
C ASN A 6 0.59 -14.10 15.29
N SER A 7 0.34 -12.80 15.33
CA SER A 7 0.83 -11.86 16.33
C SER A 7 -0.36 -11.24 17.06
N PRO A 8 -0.34 -11.21 18.41
CA PRO A 8 -1.35 -10.50 19.17
C PRO A 8 -1.11 -8.98 19.12
N ILE A 9 -2.17 -8.22 18.89
CA ILE A 9 -2.16 -6.75 18.97
C ILE A 9 -3.37 -6.26 19.75
N TYR A 10 -3.25 -5.13 20.44
CA TYR A 10 -4.44 -4.40 20.90
C TYR A 10 -5.08 -3.67 19.71
N ARG A 11 -6.40 -3.70 19.56
CA ARG A 11 -7.13 -3.07 18.46
C ARG A 11 -7.07 -1.56 18.54
N ASP A 12 -7.54 -1.00 19.67
CA ASP A 12 -7.65 0.44 19.89
C ASP A 12 -7.44 0.83 21.35
N TYR A 13 -7.57 2.13 21.60
CA TYR A 13 -7.27 2.79 22.88
C TYR A 13 -8.52 3.14 23.71
N GLY A 14 -9.69 2.53 23.45
CA GLY A 14 -11.01 2.93 23.97
C GLY A 14 -11.22 2.95 25.50
N GLU A 15 -10.17 2.68 26.28
CA GLU A 15 -9.75 3.24 27.59
C GLU A 15 -8.73 2.26 28.23
N PHE A 16 -7.66 2.01 27.45
CA PHE A 16 -6.39 1.34 27.78
C PHE A 16 -6.51 -0.06 28.42
N PHE A 17 -7.03 -1.03 27.65
CA PHE A 17 -7.02 -2.49 27.89
C PHE A 17 -8.26 -3.14 28.55
N MET A 18 -9.44 -2.53 28.53
CA MET A 18 -10.59 -2.97 29.36
C MET A 18 -11.21 -4.37 29.09
N ASN A 19 -10.85 -5.11 28.03
CA ASN A 19 -11.35 -6.48 27.80
C ASN A 19 -10.47 -7.27 26.81
N SER A 20 -10.40 -8.59 26.98
CA SER A 20 -9.83 -9.57 26.03
C SER A 20 -10.30 -9.40 24.58
N SER A 21 -11.52 -8.92 24.34
CA SER A 21 -12.04 -8.61 23.00
C SER A 21 -11.28 -7.49 22.28
N ASN A 22 -10.42 -6.75 22.99
CA ASN A 22 -9.53 -5.75 22.42
C ASN A 22 -8.26 -6.37 21.82
N ILE A 23 -7.97 -7.65 22.06
CA ILE A 23 -6.78 -8.33 21.51
C ILE A 23 -7.17 -9.03 20.21
N LEU A 24 -6.51 -8.66 19.12
CA LEU A 24 -6.65 -9.27 17.80
C LEU A 24 -5.45 -10.17 17.52
N ALA A 25 -5.69 -11.34 16.94
CA ALA A 25 -4.65 -12.15 16.33
C ALA A 25 -4.55 -11.78 14.85
N VAL A 26 -3.49 -11.06 14.48
CA VAL A 26 -3.21 -10.65 13.09
C VAL A 26 -2.10 -11.49 12.48
N PRO A 27 -2.07 -11.70 11.14
CA PRO A 27 -0.97 -12.40 10.50
C PRO A 27 0.36 -11.69 10.75
N TYR A 28 1.37 -12.40 11.27
CA TYR A 28 2.66 -11.79 11.59
C TYR A 28 3.39 -11.27 10.34
N GLY A 29 3.16 -11.89 9.17
CA GLY A 29 3.67 -11.40 7.89
C GLY A 29 3.15 -9.99 7.53
N SER A 30 1.91 -9.66 7.89
CA SER A 30 1.37 -8.31 7.69
C SER A 30 2.03 -7.31 8.63
N VAL A 31 2.29 -7.72 9.87
CA VAL A 31 2.99 -6.89 10.87
C VAL A 31 4.42 -6.58 10.41
N THR A 32 5.19 -7.60 10.00
CA THR A 32 6.57 -7.38 9.54
C THR A 32 6.64 -6.54 8.27
N ALA A 33 5.68 -6.67 7.36
CA ALA A 33 5.58 -5.81 6.19
C ALA A 33 5.34 -4.34 6.58
N ALA A 34 4.44 -4.08 7.53
CA ALA A 34 4.11 -2.73 7.99
C ALA A 34 5.27 -2.03 8.72
N PHE A 35 6.07 -2.79 9.48
CA PHE A 35 7.26 -2.29 10.18
C PHE A 35 8.55 -2.31 9.34
N LYS A 36 8.49 -2.69 8.05
CA LYS A 36 9.68 -2.69 7.18
C LYS A 36 10.27 -1.28 6.98
N ALA A 37 9.42 -0.26 7.01
CA ALA A 37 9.80 1.14 6.87
C ALA A 37 8.93 2.01 7.81
N PRO A 38 9.18 1.98 9.13
CA PRO A 38 8.36 2.66 10.11
C PRO A 38 8.33 4.17 9.86
N VAL A 39 7.19 4.81 10.11
CA VAL A 39 7.02 6.26 9.93
C VAL A 39 7.66 7.07 11.06
N ALA A 40 7.89 6.45 12.22
CA ALA A 40 8.61 7.05 13.34
C ALA A 40 9.35 5.96 14.14
N VAL A 41 10.56 6.29 14.62
CA VAL A 41 11.39 5.44 15.48
C VAL A 41 11.98 6.32 16.58
N HIS A 42 11.68 5.98 17.83
CA HIS A 42 12.19 6.69 19.00
C HIS A 42 12.66 5.69 20.05
N SER A 43 13.56 6.13 20.93
CA SER A 43 14.07 5.29 22.01
C SER A 43 14.40 6.11 23.25
N THR A 44 14.35 5.48 24.41
CA THR A 44 14.81 6.07 25.68
C THR A 44 15.49 5.02 26.54
N ALA A 45 16.52 5.43 27.26
CA ALA A 45 17.23 4.55 28.19
C ALA A 45 16.34 4.20 29.39
N ILE A 46 16.54 3.00 29.92
CA ILE A 46 15.96 2.50 31.16
C ILE A 46 17.11 2.26 32.12
N ASP A 47 17.06 2.84 33.32
CA ASP A 47 18.00 2.48 34.38
C ASP A 47 17.76 1.02 34.78
N GLY A 48 18.80 0.18 34.78
CA GLY A 48 18.61 -1.26 34.94
C GLY A 48 19.72 -1.96 35.70
N PHE A 49 19.60 -3.28 35.78
CA PHE A 49 20.50 -4.13 36.55
C PHE A 49 21.04 -5.25 35.67
N ASP A 50 22.20 -5.78 36.08
CA ASP A 50 22.77 -6.99 35.50
C ASP A 50 22.13 -8.24 36.12
N TRP A 51 21.09 -8.75 35.47
CA TRP A 51 20.37 -9.94 35.91
C TRP A 51 21.16 -11.25 35.77
N THR A 52 22.35 -11.23 35.17
CA THR A 52 23.20 -12.43 35.09
C THR A 52 23.84 -12.75 36.44
N GLN A 53 23.82 -11.79 37.36
CA GLN A 53 24.24 -11.91 38.75
C GLN A 53 23.04 -12.22 39.65
N PRO A 54 23.21 -12.84 40.82
CA PRO A 54 22.11 -13.01 41.78
C PRO A 54 21.48 -11.67 42.19
N TYR A 55 20.15 -11.65 42.39
CA TYR A 55 19.41 -10.47 42.84
C TYR A 55 20.02 -9.85 44.12
N PRO A 56 20.20 -8.51 44.20
CA PRO A 56 19.72 -7.48 43.26
C PRO A 56 20.71 -7.12 42.13
N GLY A 57 21.81 -7.85 41.97
CA GLY A 57 22.84 -7.57 40.96
C GLY A 57 23.46 -6.17 41.04
N SER A 58 24.36 -5.86 40.12
CA SER A 58 24.93 -4.52 39.94
C SER A 58 24.12 -3.68 38.96
N HIS A 59 24.08 -2.35 39.17
CA HIS A 59 23.52 -1.42 38.17
C HIS A 59 24.22 -1.57 36.82
N ARG A 60 23.46 -1.44 35.72
CA ARG A 60 23.96 -1.59 34.36
C ARG A 60 23.25 -0.65 33.40
N ASP A 61 24.04 0.20 32.73
CA ASP A 61 23.56 1.06 31.65
C ASP A 61 23.40 0.27 30.34
N GLY A 62 22.50 0.74 29.47
CA GLY A 62 22.29 0.21 28.13
C GLY A 62 20.96 -0.51 27.92
N HIS A 63 20.19 -0.75 28.98
CA HIS A 63 18.78 -1.13 28.83
C HIS A 63 18.02 0.00 28.14
N THR A 64 17.24 -0.31 27.12
CA THR A 64 16.60 0.69 26.26
C THR A 64 15.21 0.24 25.85
N ALA A 65 14.22 1.13 25.93
CA ALA A 65 12.93 0.94 25.27
C ALA A 65 12.92 1.64 23.91
N TYR A 66 12.31 1.01 22.93
CA TYR A 66 12.11 1.54 21.59
C TYR A 66 10.61 1.61 21.29
N LEU A 67 10.22 2.67 20.59
CA LEU A 67 8.88 2.88 20.07
C LEU A 67 8.97 3.06 18.56
N GLU A 68 8.26 2.20 17.84
CA GLU A 68 8.11 2.31 16.39
C GLU A 68 6.64 2.53 16.03
N VAL A 69 6.38 3.37 15.03
CA VAL A 69 5.06 3.50 14.40
C VAL A 69 5.16 2.95 12.98
N ALA A 70 4.34 1.97 12.64
CA ALA A 70 4.35 1.30 11.35
C ALA A 70 3.74 2.16 10.22
N GLN A 71 3.94 1.73 8.98
CA GLN A 71 3.04 2.09 7.89
C GLN A 71 1.63 1.52 8.17
N GLU A 72 0.63 2.08 7.49
CA GLU A 72 -0.74 1.57 7.51
C GLU A 72 -0.76 0.09 7.11
N MET A 73 -1.34 -0.73 8.00
CA MET A 73 -1.42 -2.17 7.85
C MET A 73 -2.84 -2.57 7.48
N PRO A 74 -3.07 -3.22 6.32
CA PRO A 74 -4.34 -3.84 6.00
C PRO A 74 -4.70 -4.95 7.00
N LEU A 75 -5.96 -4.97 7.45
CA LEU A 75 -6.48 -6.04 8.29
C LEU A 75 -7.08 -7.16 7.43
N SER A 76 -6.98 -8.40 7.92
CA SER A 76 -7.61 -9.55 7.27
C SER A 76 -9.13 -9.38 7.28
N ALA A 77 -9.80 -9.74 6.18
CA ALA A 77 -11.26 -9.76 6.08
C ALA A 77 -11.92 -10.66 7.14
N SER A 78 -11.18 -11.64 7.69
CA SER A 78 -11.63 -12.47 8.80
C SER A 78 -11.73 -11.72 10.14
N ILE A 79 -11.09 -10.56 10.26
CA ILE A 79 -11.15 -9.67 11.42
C ILE A 79 -12.17 -8.56 11.14
N VAL A 80 -11.96 -7.85 10.03
CA VAL A 80 -12.83 -6.78 9.57
C VAL A 80 -12.60 -6.57 8.08
N GLU A 81 -13.69 -6.45 7.33
CA GLU A 81 -13.62 -6.26 5.89
C GLU A 81 -13.22 -4.81 5.55
N ASN A 82 -12.33 -4.65 4.57
CA ASN A 82 -11.91 -3.35 4.03
C ASN A 82 -11.43 -2.32 5.05
N ALA A 83 -10.76 -2.77 6.12
CA ALA A 83 -10.19 -1.85 7.10
C ALA A 83 -8.67 -1.97 7.21
N THR A 84 -8.06 -0.87 7.63
CA THR A 84 -6.65 -0.75 7.97
C THR A 84 -6.47 -0.36 9.44
N THR A 85 -5.24 -0.45 9.92
CA THR A 85 -4.83 0.09 11.22
C THR A 85 -3.39 0.56 11.16
N VAL A 86 -3.02 1.56 11.96
CA VAL A 86 -1.62 1.94 12.18
C VAL A 86 -1.17 1.37 13.51
N LEU A 87 -0.10 0.58 13.49
CA LEU A 87 0.44 -0.05 14.70
C LEU A 87 1.51 0.82 15.34
N SER A 88 1.47 0.94 16.66
CA SER A 88 2.62 1.31 17.48
C SER A 88 3.16 0.07 18.18
N SER A 89 4.49 -0.10 18.19
CA SER A 89 5.15 -1.24 18.83
C SER A 89 6.17 -0.77 19.86
N LEU A 90 6.20 -1.45 21.01
CA LEU A 90 7.27 -1.33 21.99
C LEU A 90 8.19 -2.55 21.90
N THR A 91 9.49 -2.31 21.78
CA THR A 91 10.55 -3.32 21.84
C THR A 91 11.62 -2.89 22.86
N PHE A 92 12.49 -3.81 23.26
CA PHE A 92 13.38 -3.60 24.40
C PHE A 92 14.76 -4.13 24.12
N GLY A 93 15.77 -3.27 24.15
CA GLY A 93 17.18 -3.66 24.03
C GLY A 93 17.83 -3.84 25.40
N ILE A 94 18.84 -4.71 25.45
CA ILE A 94 19.71 -4.94 26.60
C ILE A 94 21.16 -4.56 26.28
N PRO A 95 22.03 -4.35 27.29
CA PRO A 95 23.44 -4.09 27.05
C PRO A 95 24.12 -5.25 26.32
N ASP A 96 25.03 -4.95 25.39
CA ASP A 96 25.75 -5.97 24.60
C ASP A 96 26.42 -7.05 25.47
N SER A 97 26.94 -6.65 26.64
CA SER A 97 27.57 -7.55 27.62
C SER A 97 26.62 -8.60 28.21
N MET A 98 25.32 -8.40 28.08
CA MET A 98 24.26 -9.31 28.56
C MET A 98 23.65 -10.11 27.40
N SER A 99 24.27 -10.09 26.23
CA SER A 99 23.81 -10.80 25.02
C SER A 99 24.93 -11.60 24.36
N SER A 100 24.56 -12.61 23.59
CA SER A 100 25.46 -13.34 22.70
C SER A 100 24.75 -13.55 21.35
N GLY A 101 25.14 -12.77 20.35
CA GLY A 101 24.36 -12.64 19.11
C GLY A 101 22.98 -12.04 19.41
N ASP A 102 21.93 -12.60 18.81
CA ASP A 102 20.55 -12.12 18.98
C ASP A 102 19.83 -12.70 20.22
N GLN A 103 20.58 -13.38 21.10
CA GLN A 103 20.04 -14.07 22.27
C GLN A 103 20.57 -13.46 23.57
N PRO A 104 19.74 -13.31 24.61
CA PRO A 104 20.19 -12.86 25.91
C PRO A 104 21.04 -13.92 26.61
N LEU A 105 22.00 -13.49 27.44
CA LEU A 105 22.66 -14.37 28.40
C LEU A 105 21.65 -14.85 29.45
N ALA A 106 21.95 -16.00 30.07
CA ALA A 106 21.10 -16.58 31.10
C ALA A 106 20.90 -15.61 32.27
N MET A 107 19.62 -15.40 32.63
CA MET A 107 19.23 -14.68 33.84
C MET A 107 19.39 -15.59 35.05
N ASP A 108 19.93 -15.07 36.15
CA ASP A 108 20.02 -15.80 37.40
C ASP A 108 18.59 -16.12 37.92
N PRO A 109 18.29 -17.35 38.38
CA PRO A 109 16.95 -17.75 38.80
C PRO A 109 16.35 -16.95 39.97
N SER A 110 17.16 -16.14 40.66
CA SER A 110 16.71 -15.24 41.71
C SER A 110 15.91 -14.02 41.21
N TRP A 111 15.86 -13.77 39.89
CA TRP A 111 15.16 -12.63 39.30
C TRP A 111 13.74 -12.92 38.84
N TYR A 112 12.88 -11.90 38.94
CA TYR A 112 11.60 -11.82 38.27
C TYR A 112 11.31 -10.37 37.90
N ILE A 113 11.02 -10.10 36.63
CA ILE A 113 10.89 -8.73 36.11
C ILE A 113 9.49 -8.52 35.56
N CYS A 114 8.88 -7.38 35.90
CA CYS A 114 7.57 -6.97 35.37
C CYS A 114 7.70 -5.64 34.65
N ARG A 115 7.25 -5.58 33.39
CA ARG A 115 7.17 -4.34 32.60
C ARG A 115 5.73 -3.93 32.42
N HIS A 116 5.38 -2.80 33.01
CA HIS A 116 4.04 -2.23 32.96
C HIS A 116 3.99 -1.13 31.90
N VAL A 117 2.99 -1.17 31.03
CA VAL A 117 2.80 -0.19 29.96
C VAL A 117 1.54 0.61 30.23
N PHE A 118 1.70 1.91 30.39
CA PHE A 118 0.61 2.89 30.45
C PHE A 118 0.66 3.80 29.22
N ILE A 119 -0.50 4.26 28.77
CA ILE A 119 -0.61 5.16 27.62
C ILE A 119 -1.36 6.41 28.05
N SER A 120 -0.84 7.57 27.67
CA SER A 120 -1.51 8.86 27.78
C SER A 120 -1.82 9.41 26.39
N THR A 121 -2.97 10.08 26.28
CA THR A 121 -3.32 10.94 25.14
C THR A 121 -3.43 12.41 25.56
N LYS A 122 -2.90 12.76 26.73
CA LYS A 122 -2.88 14.13 27.24
C LYS A 122 -1.81 14.95 26.50
N PRO A 123 -2.18 16.09 25.89
CA PRO A 123 -1.23 16.93 25.16
C PRO A 123 -0.02 17.35 25.99
N GLU A 124 -0.21 17.59 27.29
CA GLU A 124 0.83 18.04 28.22
C GLU A 124 1.91 16.96 28.43
N ALA A 125 1.49 15.71 28.58
CA ALA A 125 2.39 14.57 28.71
C ALA A 125 3.20 14.37 27.43
N LYS A 126 2.56 14.50 26.27
CA LYS A 126 3.24 14.45 24.97
C LYS A 126 4.25 15.58 24.82
N GLN A 127 3.85 16.82 25.09
CA GLN A 127 4.71 17.99 25.00
C GLN A 127 5.96 17.85 25.87
N ALA A 128 5.82 17.34 27.10
CA ALA A 128 6.95 17.15 27.99
C ALA A 128 7.94 16.09 27.49
N VAL A 129 7.44 14.94 27.01
CA VAL A 129 8.29 13.87 26.48
C VAL A 129 8.99 14.31 25.19
N ASP A 130 8.27 14.97 24.28
CA ASP A 130 8.84 15.50 23.04
C ASP A 130 9.85 16.63 23.30
N GLY A 131 9.66 17.38 24.40
CA GLY A 131 10.61 18.37 24.89
C GLY A 131 11.86 17.79 25.55
N GLY A 132 11.98 16.46 25.64
CA GLY A 132 13.15 15.77 26.21
C GLY A 132 13.12 15.58 27.72
N SER A 133 12.01 15.91 28.40
CA SER A 133 11.87 15.75 29.85
C SER A 133 11.75 14.30 30.33
N LYS A 134 11.83 13.30 29.43
CA LYS A 134 11.65 11.87 29.76
C LYS A 134 10.41 11.68 30.66
N CYS A 135 10.54 11.09 31.84
CA CYS A 135 9.46 10.94 32.81
C CYS A 135 9.43 12.02 33.90
N ASP A 136 10.29 13.05 33.84
CA ASP A 136 10.45 14.05 34.90
C ASP A 136 9.23 14.98 35.05
N PHE A 137 8.33 14.98 34.06
CA PHE A 137 7.06 15.70 34.11
C PHE A 137 6.03 15.06 35.07
N LEU A 138 6.26 13.81 35.50
CA LEU A 138 5.43 13.17 36.50
C LEU A 138 5.66 13.81 37.87
N SER A 139 4.57 14.18 38.55
CA SER A 139 4.65 14.70 39.92
C SER A 139 5.33 13.70 40.86
N GLN A 140 6.00 14.18 41.90
CA GLN A 140 6.63 13.32 42.91
C GLN A 140 5.62 12.35 43.56
N ALA A 141 4.38 12.82 43.79
CA ALA A 141 3.29 11.99 44.29
C ALA A 141 2.95 10.86 43.31
N CYS A 142 2.78 11.18 42.02
CA CYS A 142 2.53 10.17 40.99
C CYS A 142 3.65 9.13 40.92
N GLN A 143 4.92 9.56 40.93
CA GLN A 143 6.06 8.63 40.90
C GLN A 143 6.10 7.73 42.14
N ALA A 144 5.83 8.27 43.33
CA ALA A 144 5.82 7.51 44.58
C ALA A 144 4.66 6.50 44.63
N ASP A 145 3.47 6.90 44.19
CA ASP A 145 2.29 6.04 44.17
C ASP A 145 2.42 4.95 43.10
N LEU A 146 3.01 5.27 41.93
CA LEU A 146 3.36 4.24 40.93
C LEU A 146 4.34 3.22 41.52
N LYS A 147 5.43 3.66 42.15
CA LYS A 147 6.38 2.75 42.79
C LYS A 147 5.70 1.85 43.82
N THR A 148 4.86 2.44 44.66
CA THR A 148 4.12 1.71 45.71
C THR A 148 3.16 0.70 45.09
N SER A 149 2.32 1.13 44.15
CA SER A 149 1.35 0.28 43.46
C SER A 149 2.00 -0.90 42.75
N LEU A 150 3.21 -0.71 42.20
CA LEU A 150 3.92 -1.74 41.44
C LEU A 150 4.79 -2.67 42.31
N THR A 151 4.91 -2.43 43.62
CA THR A 151 5.84 -3.19 44.50
C THR A 151 5.27 -3.63 45.84
N GLN A 152 4.26 -2.97 46.40
CA GLN A 152 3.78 -3.21 47.76
C GLN A 152 3.30 -4.66 48.00
N ASP A 153 2.64 -5.25 47.01
CA ASP A 153 2.08 -6.60 47.04
C ASP A 153 2.85 -7.59 46.16
N TRP A 154 4.16 -7.38 46.01
CA TRP A 154 5.03 -8.26 45.23
C TRP A 154 4.91 -9.72 45.67
N GLY A 155 4.54 -10.61 44.74
CA GLY A 155 4.28 -12.04 44.99
C GLY A 155 2.98 -12.35 45.73
N LYS A 156 2.07 -11.39 45.88
CA LYS A 156 0.80 -11.57 46.62
C LYS A 156 -0.45 -11.25 45.80
N ALA A 157 -0.31 -10.59 44.66
CA ALA A 157 -1.45 -10.12 43.87
C ALA A 157 -2.24 -11.25 43.18
N ALA A 158 -1.55 -12.27 42.66
CA ALA A 158 -2.18 -13.45 42.06
C ALA A 158 -1.22 -14.66 42.05
N ASP A 159 -1.79 -15.86 42.01
CA ASP A 159 -1.01 -17.11 41.89
C ASP A 159 -0.28 -17.16 40.53
N GLY A 160 0.99 -17.55 40.57
CA GLY A 160 1.80 -17.75 39.36
C GLY A 160 2.51 -16.50 38.82
N THR A 161 2.42 -15.36 39.50
CA THR A 161 3.20 -14.16 39.17
C THR A 161 3.78 -13.49 40.41
N MET A 162 4.92 -12.81 40.25
CA MET A 162 5.47 -11.94 41.30
C MET A 162 5.03 -10.48 41.16
N CYS A 163 4.45 -10.06 40.03
CA CYS A 163 4.05 -8.67 39.85
C CYS A 163 3.02 -8.23 40.90
N ALA A 164 3.22 -7.06 41.50
CA ALA A 164 2.31 -6.53 42.52
C ALA A 164 1.01 -5.94 41.93
N ALA A 165 1.03 -5.60 40.65
CA ALA A 165 -0.11 -5.09 39.90
C ALA A 165 -0.28 -5.91 38.62
N LEU A 166 -1.53 -6.06 38.18
CA LEU A 166 -1.92 -6.95 37.09
C LEU A 166 -2.39 -6.17 35.87
N GLY A 167 -2.59 -6.89 34.78
CA GLY A 167 -3.19 -6.33 33.57
C GLY A 167 -4.55 -5.71 33.90
N PHE A 168 -4.80 -4.55 33.30
CA PHE A 168 -6.01 -3.75 33.39
C PHE A 168 -6.20 -2.99 34.70
N ASP A 169 -5.26 -3.08 35.65
CA ASP A 169 -5.30 -2.25 36.85
C ASP A 169 -5.20 -0.76 36.50
N PRO A 170 -5.95 0.11 37.19
CA PRO A 170 -5.93 1.54 36.93
C PRO A 170 -4.62 2.17 37.38
N ILE A 171 -4.20 3.22 36.67
CA ILE A 171 -3.11 4.08 37.13
C ILE A 171 -3.48 4.76 38.45
N PRO A 172 -2.53 4.99 39.38
CA PRO A 172 -2.82 5.70 40.62
C PRO A 172 -3.50 7.06 40.38
N LEU A 173 -4.42 7.44 41.28
CA LEU A 173 -5.19 8.68 41.19
C LEU A 173 -4.30 9.93 41.03
N SER A 174 -3.15 9.94 41.69
CA SER A 174 -2.16 11.03 41.63
C SER A 174 -1.52 11.21 40.25
N CYS A 175 -1.68 10.25 39.33
CA CYS A 175 -1.15 10.31 37.96
C CYS A 175 -2.21 10.72 36.92
N GLN A 176 -3.47 10.92 37.31
CA GLN A 176 -4.55 11.19 36.36
C GLN A 176 -4.40 12.49 35.58
N ASP A 177 -3.70 13.48 36.13
CA ASP A 177 -3.42 14.72 35.38
C ASP A 177 -2.58 14.42 34.12
N SER A 178 -1.60 13.54 34.26
CA SER A 178 -0.68 13.15 33.18
C SER A 178 -1.22 12.06 32.26
N PHE A 179 -2.05 11.14 32.79
CA PHE A 179 -2.45 9.92 32.07
C PHE A 179 -3.97 9.75 31.92
N GLY A 180 -4.78 10.63 32.50
CA GLY A 180 -6.23 10.43 32.58
C GLY A 180 -6.57 9.14 33.33
N LEU A 181 -7.63 8.47 32.90
CA LEU A 181 -8.09 7.21 33.49
C LEU A 181 -7.35 5.99 32.89
N ALA A 182 -6.04 6.12 32.67
CA ALA A 182 -5.24 5.05 32.08
C ALA A 182 -5.27 3.78 32.92
N ARG A 183 -5.15 2.65 32.24
CA ARG A 183 -4.96 1.31 32.79
C ARG A 183 -3.72 0.69 32.14
N GLN A 184 -3.15 -0.31 32.79
CA GLN A 184 -1.90 -0.92 32.34
C GLN A 184 -2.07 -2.26 31.65
N ASP A 185 -1.10 -2.60 30.82
CA ASP A 185 -0.77 -3.97 30.48
C ASP A 185 0.52 -4.35 31.20
N VAL A 186 0.74 -5.63 31.46
CA VAL A 186 1.93 -6.13 32.16
C VAL A 186 2.56 -7.30 31.41
N MET A 187 3.85 -7.17 31.12
CA MET A 187 4.70 -8.24 30.60
C MET A 187 5.63 -8.70 31.70
N ALA A 188 5.44 -9.93 32.16
CA ALA A 188 6.27 -10.53 33.21
C ALA A 188 7.19 -11.61 32.62
N PHE A 189 8.41 -11.70 33.12
CA PHE A 189 9.35 -12.74 32.70
C PHE A 189 10.35 -13.10 33.81
N ASP A 190 10.76 -14.36 33.79
CA ASP A 190 11.74 -14.95 34.68
C ASP A 190 12.87 -15.62 33.87
N ALA A 191 13.79 -16.30 34.57
CA ALA A 191 14.89 -17.00 33.93
C ALA A 191 14.46 -18.05 32.90
N ALA A 192 13.32 -18.72 33.11
CA ALA A 192 12.82 -19.73 32.20
C ALA A 192 12.25 -19.12 30.91
N PHE A 193 11.51 -18.00 31.03
CA PHE A 193 11.03 -17.24 29.87
C PHE A 193 12.21 -16.72 29.03
N LEU A 194 13.22 -16.16 29.69
CA LEU A 194 14.37 -15.56 29.00
C LEU A 194 15.24 -16.59 28.29
N ALA A 195 15.34 -17.81 28.83
CA ALA A 195 16.07 -18.92 28.23
C ALA A 195 15.39 -19.51 26.98
N ASN A 196 14.13 -19.16 26.71
CA ASN A 196 13.43 -19.63 25.52
C ASN A 196 13.89 -18.83 24.29
N PRO A 197 14.45 -19.47 23.24
CA PRO A 197 15.05 -18.75 22.11
C PRO A 197 14.05 -17.97 21.25
N ALA A 198 12.75 -18.27 21.34
CA ALA A 198 11.69 -17.56 20.63
C ALA A 198 11.05 -16.43 21.47
N LEU A 199 11.05 -16.58 22.80
CA LEU A 199 10.40 -15.63 23.72
C LEU A 199 11.38 -14.65 24.36
N GLY A 200 12.61 -15.07 24.66
CA GLY A 200 13.67 -14.22 25.23
C GLY A 200 13.86 -12.92 24.44
N PRO A 201 14.04 -12.98 23.11
CA PRO A 201 14.18 -11.78 22.28
C PRO A 201 13.01 -10.80 22.35
N VAL A 202 11.80 -11.24 22.71
CA VAL A 202 10.63 -10.37 22.86
C VAL A 202 10.86 -9.30 23.95
N GLN A 203 11.68 -9.63 24.95
CA GLN A 203 11.99 -8.75 26.07
C GLN A 203 13.41 -8.16 26.00
N THR A 204 14.22 -8.53 25.01
CA THR A 204 15.65 -8.17 24.97
C THR A 204 16.20 -7.74 23.61
N SER A 205 15.42 -7.86 22.53
CA SER A 205 15.78 -7.32 21.23
C SER A 205 15.09 -5.99 20.93
N LYS A 206 15.85 -5.09 20.31
CA LYS A 206 15.31 -3.88 19.69
C LYS A 206 14.45 -4.19 18.45
N ASP A 207 14.68 -5.33 17.82
CA ASP A 207 14.02 -5.71 16.56
C ASP A 207 12.65 -6.34 16.80
N GLN A 208 11.73 -6.16 15.85
CA GLN A 208 10.36 -6.67 15.90
C GLN A 208 10.30 -8.20 16.01
N GLN A 209 9.72 -8.72 17.09
CA GLN A 209 9.48 -10.15 17.31
C GLN A 209 8.01 -10.52 17.13
N GLN A 210 7.70 -11.81 16.94
CA GLN A 210 6.31 -12.27 16.75
C GLN A 210 5.37 -11.78 17.86
N TYR A 211 5.84 -11.76 19.10
CA TYR A 211 5.05 -11.40 20.28
C TYR A 211 5.46 -10.06 20.90
N SER A 212 6.18 -9.18 20.18
CA SER A 212 6.42 -7.82 20.67
C SER A 212 5.10 -7.10 20.97
N TRP A 213 5.13 -6.23 21.98
CA TRP A 213 3.95 -5.52 22.45
C TRP A 213 3.50 -4.48 21.42
N ARG A 214 2.20 -4.46 21.09
CA ARG A 214 1.65 -3.63 20.00
C ARG A 214 0.23 -3.14 20.27
N ILE A 215 -0.07 -1.95 19.78
CA ILE A 215 -1.42 -1.37 19.78
C ILE A 215 -1.74 -0.68 18.45
N GLY A 216 -2.90 -0.98 17.90
CA GLY A 216 -3.47 -0.36 16.71
C GLY A 216 -4.23 0.93 17.02
N THR A 217 -4.70 1.58 15.98
CA THR A 217 -5.49 2.82 16.07
C THR A 217 -7.00 2.58 15.96
N GLY A 218 -7.41 1.32 15.89
CA GLY A 218 -8.76 0.90 15.55
C GLY A 218 -8.86 0.46 14.09
N TYR A 219 -10.10 0.37 13.63
CA TYR A 219 -10.44 0.08 12.24
C TYR A 219 -10.65 1.39 11.49
N HIS A 220 -9.93 1.56 10.39
CA HIS A 220 -10.00 2.74 9.54
C HIS A 220 -10.26 2.36 8.09
N ASP A 221 -10.83 3.27 7.33
CA ASP A 221 -10.83 3.15 5.88
C ASP A 221 -9.38 3.28 5.36
N PRO A 222 -8.99 2.53 4.31
CA PRO A 222 -7.66 2.65 3.73
C PRO A 222 -7.32 4.10 3.35
N GLY A 223 -6.16 4.58 3.80
CA GLY A 223 -5.70 5.95 3.55
C GLY A 223 -6.27 7.01 4.52
N ASP A 224 -6.95 6.62 5.60
CA ASP A 224 -7.44 7.56 6.62
C ASP A 224 -6.27 8.24 7.34
N ALA A 225 -6.03 9.51 7.02
CA ALA A 225 -4.99 10.33 7.63
C ALA A 225 -5.11 10.43 9.17
N ARG A 226 -6.30 10.21 9.74
CA ARG A 226 -6.51 10.24 11.20
C ARG A 226 -5.82 9.08 11.91
N ALA A 227 -5.62 7.93 11.25
CA ALA A 227 -5.01 6.77 11.86
C ALA A 227 -3.60 7.11 12.39
N TYR A 228 -2.78 7.77 11.59
CA TYR A 228 -1.45 8.19 12.03
C TYR A 228 -1.48 9.30 13.09
N ALA A 229 -2.43 10.23 13.01
CA ALA A 229 -2.59 11.26 14.05
C ALA A 229 -2.93 10.64 15.41
N LEU A 230 -3.77 9.60 15.42
CA LEU A 230 -4.11 8.84 16.63
C LEU A 230 -2.91 8.08 17.20
N ALA A 231 -2.08 7.47 16.34
CA ALA A 231 -0.84 6.82 16.78
C ALA A 231 0.16 7.84 17.35
N ALA A 232 0.33 8.98 16.68
CA ALA A 232 1.29 10.01 17.07
C ALA A 232 0.91 10.78 18.34
N ASN A 233 -0.37 10.81 18.69
CA ASN A 233 -0.87 11.49 19.89
C ASN A 233 -0.68 10.68 21.19
N ARG A 234 -0.01 9.52 21.14
CA ARG A 234 0.20 8.65 22.29
C ARG A 234 1.56 8.89 22.93
N THR A 235 1.55 8.96 24.25
CA THR A 235 2.74 8.91 25.10
C THR A 235 2.71 7.62 25.91
N TYR A 236 3.80 6.87 25.89
CA TYR A 236 3.93 5.58 26.55
C TYR A 236 4.81 5.72 27.79
N LEU A 237 4.34 5.26 28.93
CA LEU A 237 5.15 5.03 30.12
C LEU A 237 5.39 3.52 30.26
N VAL A 238 6.65 3.13 30.23
CA VAL A 238 7.12 1.79 30.59
C VAL A 238 7.71 1.86 31.99
N ALA A 239 7.06 1.21 32.96
CA ALA A 239 7.59 1.03 34.30
C ALA A 239 8.15 -0.41 34.43
N THR A 240 9.47 -0.52 34.57
CA THR A 240 10.15 -1.81 34.76
C THR A 240 10.41 -2.03 36.24
N VAL A 241 9.79 -3.05 36.81
CA VAL A 241 10.02 -3.51 38.18
C VAL A 241 11.09 -4.59 38.17
N TRP A 242 12.19 -4.31 38.86
CA TRP A 242 13.35 -5.19 39.03
C TRP A 242 13.21 -5.90 40.38
N GLY A 243 12.66 -7.11 40.35
CA GLY A 243 12.28 -7.84 41.56
C GLY A 243 12.92 -9.22 41.68
N TYR A 244 12.63 -9.85 42.82
CA TYR A 244 13.11 -11.18 43.17
C TYR A 244 12.05 -12.25 42.85
N SER A 245 12.51 -13.45 42.50
CA SER A 245 11.66 -14.60 42.23
C SER A 245 11.09 -15.22 43.51
N GLN A 246 10.05 -16.05 43.37
CA GLN A 246 9.39 -16.71 44.49
C GLN A 246 10.33 -17.58 45.35
N SER A 247 11.41 -18.10 44.75
CA SER A 247 12.41 -18.92 45.45
C SER A 247 13.27 -18.13 46.43
N VAL A 248 13.30 -16.79 46.32
CA VAL A 248 14.12 -15.92 47.14
C VAL A 248 13.28 -15.40 48.32
N LYS A 249 13.72 -15.71 49.55
CA LYS A 249 13.18 -15.04 50.74
C LYS A 249 13.87 -13.69 50.91
N SER A 250 13.24 -12.63 50.43
CA SER A 250 13.73 -11.25 50.55
C SER A 250 12.73 -10.38 51.31
N SER A 251 13.24 -9.46 52.13
CA SER A 251 12.46 -8.37 52.72
C SER A 251 12.68 -7.03 52.00
N GLN A 252 13.47 -7.02 50.92
CA GLN A 252 13.73 -5.82 50.14
C GLN A 252 12.57 -5.53 49.20
N VAL A 253 12.18 -4.26 49.10
CA VAL A 253 11.19 -3.82 48.11
C VAL A 253 11.87 -3.79 46.73
N PRO A 254 11.26 -4.36 45.67
CA PRO A 254 11.78 -4.28 44.31
C PRO A 254 12.04 -2.85 43.84
N GLY A 255 13.04 -2.67 42.98
CA GLY A 255 13.33 -1.38 42.33
C GLY A 255 12.40 -1.11 41.15
N VAL A 256 12.12 0.15 40.84
CA VAL A 256 11.32 0.53 39.67
C VAL A 256 12.02 1.61 38.86
N SER A 257 12.12 1.38 37.56
CA SER A 257 12.65 2.33 36.58
C SER A 257 11.56 2.77 35.60
N PHE A 258 11.55 4.04 35.24
CA PHE A 258 10.56 4.62 34.34
C PHE A 258 11.19 5.04 33.01
N ALA A 259 10.53 4.71 31.91
CA ALA A 259 10.86 5.16 30.57
C ALA A 259 9.61 5.73 29.89
N CYS A 260 9.69 6.99 29.45
CA CYS A 260 8.59 7.67 28.78
C CYS A 260 8.98 7.94 27.34
N LEU A 261 8.13 7.52 26.40
CA LEU A 261 8.36 7.63 24.95
C LEU A 261 7.15 8.23 24.25
N SER A 262 7.43 8.94 23.17
CA SER A 262 6.45 9.49 22.23
C SER A 262 7.05 9.33 20.84
N SER A 263 6.23 9.34 19.79
CA SER A 263 6.69 9.25 18.40
C SER A 263 7.27 10.58 17.85
N GLY A 264 7.62 11.54 18.73
CA GLY A 264 8.10 12.86 18.34
C GLY A 264 6.97 13.79 17.89
N ALA A 265 7.30 14.82 17.10
CA ALA A 265 6.33 15.80 16.61
C ALA A 265 5.08 15.14 15.99
N SER A 266 3.91 15.80 16.07
CA SER A 266 2.68 15.31 15.44
C SER A 266 2.97 14.83 14.02
N TYR A 267 2.61 13.59 13.70
CA TYR A 267 2.71 13.09 12.34
C TYR A 267 1.93 14.05 11.44
N VAL A 268 2.66 14.77 10.60
CA VAL A 268 2.08 15.50 9.48
C VAL A 268 2.06 14.49 8.34
N PRO A 269 0.89 13.95 7.94
CA PRO A 269 0.83 13.18 6.72
C PRO A 269 1.51 14.01 5.63
N PRO A 270 2.34 13.43 4.75
CA PRO A 270 2.72 14.13 3.54
C PRO A 270 1.41 14.71 2.96
N PRO A 271 1.39 16.02 2.58
CA PRO A 271 0.17 16.66 2.12
C PRO A 271 -0.55 15.71 1.17
N PRO A 272 -1.87 15.48 1.31
CA PRO A 272 -2.59 14.74 0.30
C PRO A 272 -2.14 15.32 -1.03
N GLY A 273 -1.54 14.47 -1.87
CA GLY A 273 -1.24 14.89 -3.22
C GLY A 273 -2.52 15.55 -3.75
N PRO A 274 -2.44 16.72 -4.39
CA PRO A 274 -3.62 17.40 -4.90
C PRO A 274 -4.56 16.38 -5.55
N PRO A 275 -5.88 16.42 -5.26
CA PRO A 275 -6.80 15.33 -5.57
C PRO A 275 -6.61 14.91 -7.02
N SER A 276 -6.28 13.62 -7.20
CA SER A 276 -6.05 13.09 -8.53
C SER A 276 -7.38 13.06 -9.29
N SER A 277 -7.36 13.54 -10.52
CA SER A 277 -8.47 13.48 -11.44
C SER A 277 -8.86 12.04 -11.68
N THR A 278 -10.15 11.76 -11.56
CA THR A 278 -10.80 10.51 -11.96
C THR A 278 -11.46 10.63 -13.34
N VAL A 279 -11.32 11.79 -13.99
CA VAL A 279 -11.83 12.07 -15.33
C VAL A 279 -10.64 12.04 -16.30
N ALA A 280 -10.81 11.34 -17.41
CA ALA A 280 -9.83 11.29 -18.48
C ALA A 280 -9.59 12.68 -19.07
N PHE A 281 -8.35 12.94 -19.50
CA PHE A 281 -8.01 14.09 -20.32
C PHE A 281 -7.64 13.60 -21.72
N GLY A 282 -8.06 14.31 -22.75
CA GLY A 282 -7.63 14.05 -24.11
C GLY A 282 -7.61 15.31 -24.95
N ASP A 283 -6.63 15.39 -25.85
CA ASP A 283 -6.49 16.46 -26.83
C ASP A 283 -5.85 15.89 -28.11
N ASP A 284 -6.61 15.92 -29.19
CA ASP A 284 -6.16 15.58 -30.56
C ASP A 284 -5.77 16.84 -31.36
N PHE A 285 -5.74 18.00 -30.68
CA PHE A 285 -5.38 19.31 -31.23
C PHE A 285 -6.16 19.77 -32.47
N SER A 286 -7.24 19.07 -32.85
CA SER A 286 -8.09 19.41 -33.99
C SER A 286 -8.75 20.79 -33.86
N SER A 287 -8.85 21.30 -32.64
CA SER A 287 -9.32 22.67 -32.33
C SER A 287 -8.33 23.77 -32.73
N GLY A 288 -7.07 23.43 -33.02
CA GLY A 288 -6.02 24.38 -33.32
C GLY A 288 -5.57 25.25 -32.13
N SER A 289 -5.94 24.87 -30.90
CA SER A 289 -5.85 25.73 -29.71
C SER A 289 -5.01 25.13 -28.59
N LEU A 290 -4.32 25.99 -27.83
CA LEU A 290 -3.58 25.64 -26.61
C LEU A 290 -4.36 25.96 -25.32
N ALA A 291 -5.67 26.19 -25.39
CA ALA A 291 -6.45 26.69 -24.25
C ALA A 291 -6.36 25.81 -22.98
N GLN A 292 -6.12 24.51 -23.13
CA GLN A 292 -5.99 23.56 -22.02
C GLN A 292 -4.54 23.40 -21.51
N TRP A 293 -3.58 24.05 -22.16
CA TRP A 293 -2.14 23.87 -21.98
C TRP A 293 -1.46 25.11 -21.43
N LYS A 294 -0.52 24.91 -20.52
CA LYS A 294 0.36 25.97 -20.01
C LYS A 294 1.80 25.66 -20.35
N THR A 295 2.48 26.63 -20.95
CA THR A 295 3.87 26.49 -21.38
C THR A 295 4.85 27.00 -20.31
N TYR A 296 6.02 26.35 -20.24
CA TYR A 296 7.11 26.64 -19.33
C TYR A 296 8.43 26.60 -20.11
N GLY A 297 8.73 27.73 -20.78
CA GLY A 297 9.84 27.83 -21.74
C GLY A 297 9.54 27.14 -23.07
N GLY A 298 10.41 27.37 -24.06
CA GLY A 298 10.19 26.91 -25.44
C GLY A 298 9.05 27.65 -26.15
N SER A 299 8.76 27.25 -27.39
CA SER A 299 7.62 27.72 -28.17
C SER A 299 6.79 26.53 -28.62
N PHE A 300 5.48 26.59 -28.38
CA PHE A 300 4.50 25.57 -28.72
C PHE A 300 3.38 26.20 -29.54
N ASP A 301 2.94 25.51 -30.58
CA ASP A 301 1.84 25.94 -31.46
C ASP A 301 0.94 24.74 -31.81
N ALA A 302 -0.37 24.91 -31.69
CA ALA A 302 -1.37 23.89 -32.05
C ALA A 302 -2.09 24.19 -33.38
N SER A 303 -1.80 25.33 -34.03
CA SER A 303 -2.55 25.83 -35.20
C SER A 303 -2.58 24.87 -36.40
N SER A 304 -1.63 23.93 -36.46
CA SER A 304 -1.53 22.90 -37.50
C SER A 304 -2.47 21.71 -37.32
N GLY A 305 -3.22 21.66 -36.20
CA GLY A 305 -4.01 20.48 -35.82
C GLY A 305 -3.23 19.44 -35.00
N ALA A 306 -1.99 19.76 -34.62
CA ALA A 306 -1.12 18.98 -33.74
C ALA A 306 -0.26 19.96 -32.91
N LEU A 307 0.22 19.53 -31.74
CA LEU A 307 1.07 20.34 -30.87
C LEU A 307 2.52 20.31 -31.34
N VAL A 308 2.97 21.37 -31.98
CA VAL A 308 4.33 21.54 -32.48
C VAL A 308 5.18 22.29 -31.45
N GLY A 309 6.12 21.58 -30.84
CA GLY A 309 7.16 22.15 -29.98
C GLY A 309 8.43 22.47 -30.76
N SER A 310 8.84 23.74 -30.79
CA SER A 310 10.10 24.18 -31.42
C SER A 310 11.33 23.69 -30.65
N GLN A 311 12.48 23.59 -31.34
CA GLN A 311 13.73 23.19 -30.71
C GLN A 311 14.08 24.09 -29.50
N SER A 312 14.28 23.47 -28.34
CA SER A 312 14.71 24.15 -27.12
C SER A 312 15.38 23.20 -26.13
N PHE A 313 16.08 23.75 -25.14
CA PHE A 313 16.75 23.00 -24.08
C PHE A 313 15.84 22.83 -22.85
N GLY A 314 14.61 22.34 -23.03
CA GLY A 314 13.70 22.10 -21.91
C GLY A 314 12.34 22.77 -21.93
N GLY A 315 11.86 23.19 -23.10
CA GLY A 315 10.48 23.66 -23.24
C GLY A 315 9.51 22.57 -22.80
N LYS A 316 8.52 22.96 -22.00
CA LYS A 316 7.47 22.07 -21.49
C LYS A 316 6.09 22.69 -21.73
N ALA A 317 5.12 21.86 -22.06
CA ALA A 317 3.71 22.24 -22.06
C ALA A 317 2.96 21.25 -21.17
N LEU A 318 2.22 21.74 -20.18
CA LEU A 318 1.54 20.92 -19.16
C LEU A 318 0.04 21.20 -19.13
N VAL A 319 -0.73 20.18 -18.79
CA VAL A 319 -2.15 20.29 -18.48
C VAL A 319 -2.35 20.42 -16.97
N SER A 320 -3.37 21.18 -16.57
CA SER A 320 -3.64 21.48 -15.16
C SER A 320 -4.15 20.30 -14.33
N PRO A 321 -4.97 19.35 -14.86
CA PRO A 321 -5.44 18.22 -14.06
C PRO A 321 -4.26 17.37 -13.56
N ILE A 322 -4.40 16.90 -12.33
CA ILE A 322 -3.36 16.14 -11.61
C ILE A 322 -3.77 14.68 -11.62
N PHE A 323 -2.83 13.78 -11.88
CA PHE A 323 -3.12 12.35 -11.95
C PHE A 323 -2.13 11.56 -11.10
N GLY A 324 -2.63 10.52 -10.45
CA GLY A 324 -1.84 9.56 -9.68
C GLY A 324 -1.45 8.36 -10.54
N ASP A 325 -2.33 7.36 -10.59
CA ASP A 325 -2.18 6.16 -11.43
C ASP A 325 -2.98 6.32 -12.73
N PHE A 326 -2.35 6.04 -13.87
CA PHE A 326 -2.94 6.29 -15.18
C PHE A 326 -2.23 5.55 -16.33
N LEU A 327 -2.89 5.50 -17.48
CA LEU A 327 -2.27 5.39 -18.81
C LEU A 327 -2.09 6.78 -19.40
N TYR A 328 -0.92 7.09 -19.93
CA TYR A 328 -0.66 8.31 -20.69
C TYR A 328 -0.12 7.92 -22.07
N GLU A 329 -0.98 8.06 -23.08
CA GLU A 329 -0.73 7.75 -24.48
C GLU A 329 -0.55 9.03 -25.30
N ALA A 330 0.35 9.01 -26.28
CA ALA A 330 0.55 10.10 -27.24
C ALA A 330 1.28 9.61 -28.49
N ASP A 331 1.04 10.30 -29.60
CA ASP A 331 1.84 10.19 -30.81
C ASP A 331 2.93 11.26 -30.82
N VAL A 332 4.18 10.86 -31.08
CA VAL A 332 5.34 11.76 -31.08
C VAL A 332 6.12 11.61 -32.38
N THR A 333 6.37 12.71 -33.08
CA THR A 333 7.22 12.77 -34.26
C THR A 333 8.45 13.64 -33.99
N LEU A 334 9.64 13.04 -34.12
CA LEU A 334 10.92 13.74 -34.03
C LEU A 334 11.33 14.28 -35.41
N PRO A 335 11.72 15.56 -35.56
CA PRO A 335 12.11 16.12 -36.86
C PRO A 335 13.53 15.74 -37.29
N SER A 336 14.39 15.35 -36.34
CA SER A 336 15.81 15.03 -36.55
C SER A 336 16.26 13.87 -35.66
N THR A 337 17.53 13.47 -35.79
CA THR A 337 18.16 12.44 -34.96
C THR A 337 18.90 12.99 -33.74
N SER A 338 18.84 14.31 -33.50
CA SER A 338 19.45 14.97 -32.34
C SER A 338 18.44 15.18 -31.22
N GLY A 339 18.94 15.27 -29.98
CA GLY A 339 18.11 15.54 -28.80
C GLY A 339 17.10 14.44 -28.47
N ASN A 340 16.14 14.78 -27.62
CA ASN A 340 15.01 13.90 -27.27
C ASN A 340 13.76 14.72 -26.94
N ALA A 341 12.60 14.10 -27.15
CA ALA A 341 11.31 14.67 -26.78
C ALA A 341 10.39 13.56 -26.25
N GLY A 342 9.38 13.93 -25.46
CA GLY A 342 8.45 12.94 -24.94
C GLY A 342 7.57 13.47 -23.82
N LEU A 343 7.18 12.57 -22.93
CA LEU A 343 6.13 12.79 -21.95
C LEU A 343 6.74 13.14 -20.58
N VAL A 344 6.31 14.25 -20.00
CA VAL A 344 6.58 14.59 -18.59
C VAL A 344 5.33 14.27 -17.77
N PHE A 345 5.51 13.64 -16.62
CA PHE A 345 4.39 13.12 -15.86
C PHE A 345 4.62 13.14 -14.35
N ARG A 346 3.52 13.19 -13.59
CA ARG A 346 3.52 13.42 -12.13
C ARG A 346 4.35 14.65 -11.71
N VAL A 347 4.20 15.73 -12.47
CA VAL A 347 4.95 16.98 -12.33
C VAL A 347 4.36 17.88 -11.24
N SER A 348 5.22 18.39 -10.36
CA SER A 348 4.95 19.47 -9.42
C SER A 348 6.00 20.58 -9.55
N ASN A 349 5.65 21.79 -9.12
CA ASN A 349 6.50 22.98 -9.18
C ASN A 349 7.18 23.24 -10.53
N PRO A 350 6.46 23.15 -11.68
CA PRO A 350 7.07 23.41 -12.97
C PRO A 350 7.51 24.87 -13.11
N SER A 351 8.71 25.06 -13.67
CA SER A 351 9.30 26.36 -13.98
C SER A 351 10.07 26.30 -15.31
N ILE A 352 10.59 27.45 -15.72
CA ILE A 352 11.41 27.60 -16.93
C ILE A 352 12.80 26.97 -16.67
N GLY A 353 13.21 26.06 -17.55
CA GLY A 353 14.48 25.33 -17.46
C GLY A 353 14.30 23.83 -17.74
N ALA A 354 15.37 23.17 -18.20
CA ALA A 354 15.35 21.74 -18.58
C ALA A 354 14.76 20.85 -17.50
N ASP A 355 15.33 20.92 -16.29
CA ASP A 355 14.99 20.06 -15.17
C ASP A 355 14.31 20.83 -14.04
N ALA A 356 13.84 22.05 -14.32
CA ALA A 356 13.19 22.95 -13.37
C ALA A 356 11.74 22.51 -13.11
N TYR A 357 11.60 21.31 -12.52
CA TYR A 357 10.37 20.71 -12.04
C TYR A 357 10.71 19.53 -11.11
N ASN A 358 9.71 19.05 -10.38
CA ASN A 358 9.76 17.80 -9.64
C ASN A 358 8.83 16.80 -10.35
N GLY A 359 9.33 15.71 -10.90
CA GLY A 359 8.50 14.74 -11.63
C GLY A 359 9.31 13.77 -12.48
N TYR A 360 8.64 12.99 -13.33
CA TYR A 360 9.27 12.05 -14.25
C TYR A 360 9.23 12.52 -15.70
N TYR A 361 10.12 11.94 -16.51
CA TYR A 361 10.19 12.16 -17.95
C TYR A 361 10.50 10.85 -18.68
N ALA A 362 9.66 10.51 -19.64
CA ALA A 362 9.85 9.44 -20.60
C ALA A 362 10.10 10.06 -21.99
N GLY A 363 11.38 10.15 -22.38
CA GLY A 363 11.81 10.73 -23.65
C GLY A 363 12.17 9.67 -24.68
N ILE A 364 11.94 9.99 -25.96
CA ILE A 364 12.45 9.25 -27.10
C ILE A 364 13.47 10.07 -27.89
N SER A 365 14.47 9.39 -28.42
CA SER A 365 15.46 9.88 -29.38
C SER A 365 15.59 8.86 -30.52
N ALA A 366 16.34 9.20 -31.57
CA ALA A 366 16.61 8.24 -32.64
C ALA A 366 17.32 6.95 -32.19
N SER A 367 17.98 6.98 -31.03
CA SER A 367 18.73 5.85 -30.47
C SER A 367 17.98 5.06 -29.40
N GLY A 368 16.86 5.56 -28.88
CA GLY A 368 16.07 4.82 -27.92
C GLY A 368 15.18 5.64 -27.00
N VAL A 369 14.85 5.01 -25.88
CA VAL A 369 13.99 5.54 -24.82
C VAL A 369 14.83 5.85 -23.60
N VAL A 370 14.55 6.97 -22.94
CA VAL A 370 15.10 7.33 -21.63
C VAL A 370 13.97 7.59 -20.64
N LEU A 371 14.08 7.01 -19.46
CA LEU A 371 13.27 7.34 -18.30
C LEU A 371 14.18 8.00 -17.25
N GLY A 372 13.75 9.15 -16.74
CA GLY A 372 14.42 9.78 -15.61
C GLY A 372 13.46 10.60 -14.77
N ARG A 373 14.00 11.14 -13.68
CA ARG A 373 13.28 12.05 -12.79
C ARG A 373 14.02 13.37 -12.68
N ALA A 374 13.27 14.44 -12.47
CA ALA A 374 13.81 15.75 -12.13
C ALA A 374 13.42 16.09 -10.70
N SER A 375 14.36 16.65 -9.94
CA SER A 375 14.13 17.31 -8.65
C SER A 375 14.87 18.65 -8.65
N ASN A 376 14.53 19.54 -9.59
CA ASN A 376 15.35 20.70 -9.99
C ASN A 376 16.76 20.32 -10.49
N SER A 377 16.97 19.05 -10.83
CA SER A 377 18.19 18.46 -11.37
C SER A 377 17.85 17.13 -12.01
N TRP A 378 18.55 16.74 -13.07
CA TRP A 378 18.30 15.48 -13.78
C TRP A 378 18.87 14.26 -13.05
N THR A 379 18.08 13.19 -12.97
CA THR A 379 18.53 11.85 -12.58
C THR A 379 18.02 10.84 -13.60
N ALA A 380 18.94 10.18 -14.33
CA ALA A 380 18.59 9.06 -15.19
C ALA A 380 18.20 7.85 -14.34
N ILE A 381 17.09 7.19 -14.70
CA ILE A 381 16.60 5.98 -14.01
C ILE A 381 16.87 4.75 -14.86
N ALA A 382 16.48 4.79 -16.14
CA ALA A 382 16.67 3.68 -17.06
C ALA A 382 16.68 4.15 -18.51
N SER A 383 17.25 3.34 -19.40
CA SER A 383 17.20 3.55 -20.84
C SER A 383 17.13 2.21 -21.57
N SER A 384 16.67 2.26 -22.81
CA SER A 384 16.53 1.08 -23.68
C SER A 384 16.74 1.49 -25.13
N SER A 385 17.46 0.68 -25.90
CA SER A 385 17.71 1.00 -27.31
C SER A 385 16.47 0.77 -28.17
N ALA A 386 16.27 1.66 -29.13
CA ALA A 386 15.27 1.52 -30.17
C ALA A 386 15.72 2.29 -31.41
N ASP A 387 15.40 1.76 -32.59
CA ASP A 387 15.62 2.46 -33.85
C ASP A 387 14.36 3.27 -34.19
N LEU A 388 14.39 4.56 -33.85
CA LEU A 388 13.26 5.47 -33.98
C LEU A 388 13.57 6.48 -35.09
N ALA A 389 13.01 6.23 -36.27
CA ALA A 389 13.27 7.04 -37.45
C ALA A 389 12.73 8.47 -37.30
N ALA A 390 13.56 9.47 -37.61
CA ALA A 390 13.10 10.85 -37.73
C ALA A 390 12.01 10.98 -38.80
N ASN A 391 11.11 11.94 -38.62
CA ASN A 391 9.94 12.21 -39.45
C ASN A 391 8.97 11.01 -39.56
N LYS A 392 8.96 10.14 -38.55
CA LYS A 392 7.95 9.11 -38.35
C LYS A 392 7.22 9.32 -37.04
N VAL A 393 5.93 9.01 -37.07
CA VAL A 393 5.09 8.97 -35.88
C VAL A 393 5.50 7.77 -35.05
N HIS A 394 5.74 7.99 -33.77
CA HIS A 394 5.97 6.97 -32.77
C HIS A 394 4.92 7.05 -31.68
N HIS A 395 4.20 5.95 -31.47
CA HIS A 395 3.19 5.86 -30.42
C HIS A 395 3.88 5.53 -29.09
N ILE A 396 3.67 6.35 -28.06
CA ILE A 396 4.26 6.21 -26.73
C ILE A 396 3.16 6.01 -25.71
N LYS A 397 3.36 5.08 -24.78
CA LYS A 397 2.49 4.88 -23.62
C LYS A 397 3.32 4.83 -22.33
N VAL A 398 2.95 5.62 -21.34
CA VAL A 398 3.40 5.52 -19.95
C VAL A 398 2.28 4.86 -19.16
N GLN A 399 2.56 3.74 -18.50
CA GLN A 399 1.65 3.12 -17.54
C GLN A 399 2.24 3.29 -16.14
N ALA A 400 1.67 4.23 -15.38
CA ALA A 400 2.12 4.55 -14.04
C ALA A 400 1.13 3.96 -13.02
N ARG A 401 1.62 3.08 -12.13
CA ARG A 401 0.81 2.40 -11.11
C ARG A 401 1.56 2.32 -9.80
N ASN A 402 1.11 3.03 -8.77
CA ASN A 402 1.86 3.21 -7.53
C ASN A 402 3.30 3.61 -7.85
N THR A 403 4.26 2.73 -7.56
CA THR A 403 5.69 2.92 -7.84
C THR A 403 6.16 2.25 -9.14
N ALA A 404 5.34 1.43 -9.79
CA ALA A 404 5.68 0.77 -11.06
C ALA A 404 5.48 1.74 -12.23
N LEU A 405 6.52 1.88 -13.06
CA LEU A 405 6.54 2.72 -14.25
C LEU A 405 6.94 1.89 -15.46
N ASP A 406 6.01 1.68 -16.39
CA ASP A 406 6.25 0.97 -17.66
C ASP A 406 6.14 1.93 -18.84
N ILE A 407 7.15 1.94 -19.72
CA ILE A 407 7.20 2.78 -20.91
C ILE A 407 7.19 1.91 -22.16
N PHE A 408 6.22 2.13 -23.04
CA PHE A 408 6.04 1.42 -24.30
C PHE A 408 6.27 2.39 -25.46
N VAL A 409 6.90 1.91 -26.53
CA VAL A 409 7.12 2.71 -27.75
C VAL A 409 6.90 1.81 -28.97
N ASN A 410 5.98 2.21 -29.84
CA ASN A 410 5.43 1.49 -31.01
C ASN A 410 4.78 0.14 -30.70
N ASP A 411 5.45 -0.75 -29.97
CA ASP A 411 4.87 -2.01 -29.51
C ASP A 411 4.16 -1.79 -28.16
N MET A 412 2.83 -1.69 -28.19
CA MET A 412 2.04 -1.47 -26.98
C MET A 412 1.84 -2.70 -26.09
N SER A 413 2.29 -3.88 -26.55
CA SER A 413 2.24 -5.14 -25.80
C SER A 413 3.46 -5.35 -24.90
N LYS A 414 4.61 -4.76 -25.26
CA LYS A 414 5.88 -4.97 -24.56
C LYS A 414 6.57 -3.67 -24.17
N ALA A 415 6.75 -3.47 -22.87
CA ALA A 415 7.45 -2.31 -22.36
C ALA A 415 8.93 -2.31 -22.81
N LYS A 416 9.41 -1.14 -23.24
CA LYS A 416 10.83 -0.87 -23.50
C LYS A 416 11.60 -0.63 -22.21
N VAL A 417 10.95 -0.06 -21.21
CA VAL A 417 11.49 0.21 -19.87
C VAL A 417 10.43 -0.14 -18.84
N SER A 418 10.81 -0.88 -17.80
CA SER A 418 9.96 -1.22 -16.65
C SER A 418 10.79 -1.05 -15.38
N VAL A 419 10.37 -0.15 -14.49
CA VAL A 419 11.11 0.17 -13.26
C VAL A 419 10.17 0.35 -12.06
N THR A 420 10.75 0.39 -10.87
CA THR A 420 10.05 0.73 -9.63
C THR A 420 10.68 1.99 -9.02
N ASP A 421 9.92 3.09 -9.00
CA ASP A 421 10.31 4.37 -8.39
C ASP A 421 9.06 5.04 -7.78
N GLY A 422 9.10 5.31 -6.47
CA GLY A 422 7.99 5.91 -5.72
C GLY A 422 8.18 7.37 -5.34
N THR A 423 9.15 8.06 -5.95
CA THR A 423 9.51 9.45 -5.60
C THR A 423 8.35 10.42 -5.79
N TYR A 424 7.59 10.26 -6.88
CA TYR A 424 6.42 11.08 -7.19
C TYR A 424 5.21 10.18 -7.42
N SER A 425 4.19 10.34 -6.59
CA SER A 425 2.95 9.55 -6.65
C SER A 425 1.88 10.20 -7.50
N SER A 426 1.91 11.52 -7.69
CA SER A 426 0.94 12.27 -8.50
C SER A 426 1.50 13.61 -8.97
N GLY A 427 0.85 14.21 -9.98
CA GLY A 427 1.14 15.57 -10.44
C GLY A 427 0.54 15.89 -11.81
N MET A 428 0.86 17.07 -12.33
CA MET A 428 0.53 17.49 -13.70
C MET A 428 1.23 16.60 -14.73
N ASN A 429 0.68 16.55 -15.93
CA ASN A 429 1.28 15.81 -17.05
C ASN A 429 1.38 16.70 -18.27
N GLY A 430 2.21 16.31 -19.23
CA GLY A 430 2.34 17.03 -20.48
C GLY A 430 3.53 16.55 -21.28
N VAL A 431 4.11 17.45 -22.07
CA VAL A 431 5.18 17.14 -23.01
C VAL A 431 6.41 17.99 -22.76
N ARG A 432 7.58 17.47 -23.15
CA ARG A 432 8.86 18.15 -23.06
C ARG A 432 9.68 17.91 -24.32
N VAL A 433 10.42 18.93 -24.74
CA VAL A 433 11.46 18.84 -25.77
C VAL A 433 12.82 19.23 -25.19
N PHE A 434 13.89 18.56 -25.63
CA PHE A 434 15.26 18.82 -25.19
C PHE A 434 16.27 18.64 -26.33
N ASP A 435 16.89 19.75 -26.73
CA ASP A 435 17.85 19.83 -27.85
C ASP A 435 17.30 19.29 -29.19
N THR A 436 15.98 19.32 -29.33
CA THR A 436 15.24 18.96 -30.53
C THR A 436 13.86 19.62 -30.48
N GLY A 437 13.17 19.68 -31.61
CA GLY A 437 11.73 19.96 -31.65
C GLY A 437 10.93 18.64 -31.65
N ALA A 438 9.62 18.71 -31.59
CA ALA A 438 8.75 17.55 -31.81
C ALA A 438 7.33 17.97 -32.18
N THR A 439 6.62 17.10 -32.87
CA THR A 439 5.16 17.19 -33.02
C THR A 439 4.51 16.15 -32.11
N PHE A 440 3.54 16.56 -31.31
CA PHE A 440 2.75 15.71 -30.43
C PHE A 440 1.29 15.72 -30.89
N ASP A 441 0.66 14.56 -30.88
CA ASP A 441 -0.74 14.41 -31.27
C ASP A 441 -1.42 13.28 -30.47
N ASN A 442 -2.75 13.21 -30.52
CA ASN A 442 -3.58 12.17 -29.90
C ASN A 442 -3.25 11.94 -28.42
N ILE A 443 -3.06 13.01 -27.65
CA ILE A 443 -2.72 12.92 -26.24
C ILE A 443 -3.93 12.41 -25.46
N ARG A 444 -3.74 11.37 -24.65
CA ARG A 444 -4.76 10.85 -23.74
C ARG A 444 -4.15 10.45 -22.40
N ILE A 445 -4.74 10.95 -21.31
CA ILE A 445 -4.41 10.58 -19.93
C ILE A 445 -5.65 9.96 -19.31
N THR A 446 -5.52 8.68 -18.93
CA THR A 446 -6.61 7.78 -18.60
C THR A 446 -6.41 7.26 -17.16
N PRO A 447 -7.09 7.82 -16.15
CA PRO A 447 -6.95 7.42 -14.75
C PRO A 447 -7.24 5.93 -14.52
N LEU A 448 -6.48 5.30 -13.62
CA LEU A 448 -6.77 3.95 -13.14
C LEU A 448 -7.93 3.99 -12.14
N ALA A 449 -9.06 3.36 -12.48
CA ALA A 449 -10.23 3.26 -11.63
C ALA A 449 -10.15 2.07 -10.67
N PHE A 450 -9.56 0.96 -11.12
CA PHE A 450 -9.50 -0.28 -10.37
C PHE A 450 -8.31 -1.12 -10.81
N SER A 451 -7.68 -1.80 -9.85
CA SER A 451 -6.71 -2.84 -10.16
C SER A 451 -6.69 -3.96 -9.14
N ASP A 452 -6.43 -5.17 -9.63
CA ASP A 452 -6.18 -6.34 -8.81
C ASP A 452 -5.20 -7.29 -9.50
N ASP A 453 -4.06 -7.51 -8.88
CA ASP A 453 -3.09 -8.53 -9.29
C ASP A 453 -3.30 -9.85 -8.53
N PHE A 454 -4.25 -9.90 -7.58
CA PHE A 454 -4.52 -11.03 -6.69
C PHE A 454 -3.32 -11.44 -5.82
N SER A 455 -2.36 -10.53 -5.60
CA SER A 455 -1.25 -10.74 -4.65
C SER A 455 -1.73 -10.96 -3.21
N SER A 456 -2.90 -10.42 -2.86
CA SER A 456 -3.56 -10.64 -1.55
C SER A 456 -4.00 -12.09 -1.31
N GLY A 457 -4.08 -12.91 -2.36
CA GLY A 457 -4.60 -14.28 -2.28
C GLY A 457 -6.11 -14.36 -2.00
N THR A 458 -6.86 -13.27 -2.21
CA THR A 458 -8.31 -13.21 -1.96
C THR A 458 -9.07 -12.55 -3.10
N MET A 459 -10.39 -12.76 -3.15
CA MET A 459 -11.32 -12.03 -4.02
C MET A 459 -11.87 -10.76 -3.34
N GLY A 460 -11.21 -10.20 -2.32
CA GLY A 460 -11.77 -9.13 -1.47
C GLY A 460 -12.17 -7.83 -2.20
N LYS A 461 -11.64 -7.59 -3.41
CA LYS A 461 -12.01 -6.47 -4.28
C LYS A 461 -13.22 -6.75 -5.19
N TRP A 462 -13.83 -7.93 -5.04
CA TRP A 462 -14.85 -8.43 -5.94
C TRP A 462 -16.09 -8.93 -5.20
N THR A 463 -17.26 -8.50 -5.63
CA THR A 463 -18.53 -9.11 -5.23
C THR A 463 -18.80 -10.32 -6.12
N THR A 464 -18.68 -11.52 -5.54
CA THR A 464 -19.01 -12.76 -6.25
C THR A 464 -20.52 -12.89 -6.39
N ILE A 465 -21.01 -13.06 -7.62
CA ILE A 465 -22.44 -13.25 -7.93
C ILE A 465 -22.79 -14.73 -8.00
N ASP A 466 -21.93 -15.52 -8.66
CA ASP A 466 -22.13 -16.95 -8.91
C ASP A 466 -20.78 -17.59 -9.29
N GLY A 467 -20.64 -18.91 -9.14
CA GLY A 467 -19.41 -19.67 -9.40
C GLY A 467 -18.47 -19.81 -8.19
N THR A 468 -17.36 -20.51 -8.41
CA THR A 468 -16.33 -20.78 -7.39
C THR A 468 -14.98 -20.22 -7.82
N TYR A 469 -14.32 -19.54 -6.90
CA TYR A 469 -13.10 -18.77 -7.13
C TYR A 469 -12.01 -19.25 -6.20
N GLN A 470 -10.81 -19.40 -6.74
CA GLN A 470 -9.60 -19.62 -5.96
C GLN A 470 -8.61 -18.52 -6.31
N ALA A 471 -8.44 -17.55 -5.42
CA ALA A 471 -7.34 -16.61 -5.51
C ALA A 471 -6.08 -17.25 -4.90
N SER A 472 -5.01 -17.26 -5.67
CA SER A 472 -3.67 -17.65 -5.24
C SER A 472 -2.74 -16.47 -5.49
N SER A 473 -1.62 -16.37 -4.77
CA SER A 473 -0.70 -15.24 -4.89
C SER A 473 -0.35 -14.96 -6.36
N ASN A 474 -0.94 -13.90 -6.92
CA ASN A 474 -0.80 -13.37 -8.29
C ASN A 474 -1.81 -13.83 -9.37
N ALA A 475 -2.84 -14.63 -9.05
CA ALA A 475 -3.93 -14.92 -10.00
C ALA A 475 -5.21 -15.41 -9.31
N ALA A 476 -6.36 -15.12 -9.91
CA ALA A 476 -7.63 -15.77 -9.58
C ALA A 476 -7.98 -16.84 -10.61
N VAL A 477 -8.37 -18.02 -10.13
CA VAL A 477 -8.89 -19.12 -10.93
C VAL A 477 -10.39 -19.23 -10.72
N MET A 478 -11.14 -18.98 -11.76
CA MET A 478 -12.59 -19.18 -11.83
C MET A 478 -12.83 -20.60 -12.32
N SER A 479 -13.41 -21.44 -11.47
CA SER A 479 -13.72 -22.84 -11.83
C SER A 479 -14.79 -22.88 -12.91
N ALA A 480 -14.69 -23.85 -13.83
CA ALA A 480 -15.70 -24.10 -14.86
C ALA A 480 -17.09 -24.20 -14.24
N SER A 481 -17.95 -23.24 -14.58
CA SER A 481 -19.34 -23.15 -14.15
C SER A 481 -20.15 -22.53 -15.29
N PRO A 482 -21.45 -22.87 -15.42
CA PRO A 482 -22.34 -22.18 -16.35
C PRO A 482 -22.47 -20.68 -16.05
N GLY A 483 -22.09 -20.20 -14.86
CA GLY A 483 -22.42 -18.83 -14.44
C GLY A 483 -21.36 -18.08 -13.65
N ALA A 484 -20.08 -18.49 -13.65
CA ALA A 484 -19.07 -17.82 -12.84
C ALA A 484 -18.96 -16.32 -13.22
N ARG A 485 -19.37 -15.44 -12.29
CA ARG A 485 -19.34 -13.97 -12.44
C ARG A 485 -19.00 -13.27 -11.14
N ALA A 486 -18.11 -12.29 -11.23
CA ALA A 486 -17.75 -11.41 -10.13
C ALA A 486 -17.70 -9.97 -10.61
N LEU A 487 -18.18 -9.03 -9.79
CA LEU A 487 -18.18 -7.60 -10.09
C LEU A 487 -17.12 -6.89 -9.27
N ALA A 488 -16.36 -5.99 -9.88
CA ALA A 488 -15.44 -5.11 -9.18
C ALA A 488 -16.24 -4.16 -8.28
N THR A 489 -15.74 -3.93 -7.06
CA THR A 489 -16.37 -2.97 -6.15
C THR A 489 -16.22 -1.55 -6.71
N ALA A 490 -17.35 -0.81 -6.77
CA ALA A 490 -17.40 0.63 -7.06
C ALA A 490 -16.86 1.14 -8.42
N VAL A 491 -16.84 0.31 -9.48
CA VAL A 491 -16.49 0.76 -10.84
C VAL A 491 -17.73 0.91 -11.71
N THR A 492 -18.25 2.12 -11.85
CA THR A 492 -19.44 2.43 -12.65
C THR A 492 -19.19 3.62 -13.58
N PHE A 493 -18.50 3.38 -14.70
CA PHE A 493 -18.24 4.39 -15.73
C PHE A 493 -18.83 3.96 -17.07
N THR A 494 -19.02 4.93 -17.96
CA THR A 494 -19.56 4.72 -19.31
C THR A 494 -18.50 4.12 -20.22
N ASP A 495 -17.34 4.78 -20.30
CA ASP A 495 -16.23 4.45 -21.17
C ASP A 495 -15.03 4.05 -20.33
N LEU A 496 -14.51 2.87 -20.64
CA LEU A 496 -13.54 2.14 -19.86
C LEU A 496 -12.55 1.39 -20.77
N ILE A 497 -11.30 1.27 -20.31
CA ILE A 497 -10.31 0.33 -20.82
C ILE A 497 -10.11 -0.76 -19.77
N TYR A 498 -10.31 -2.01 -20.16
CA TYR A 498 -10.07 -3.21 -19.36
C TYR A 498 -8.79 -3.87 -19.85
N GLU A 499 -7.88 -4.23 -18.96
CA GLU A 499 -6.70 -5.04 -19.28
C GLU A 499 -6.54 -6.17 -18.26
N ALA A 500 -6.19 -7.37 -18.72
CA ALA A 500 -5.72 -8.46 -17.87
C ALA A 500 -4.92 -9.50 -18.66
N GLU A 501 -4.15 -10.30 -17.94
CA GLU A 501 -3.63 -11.58 -18.43
C GLU A 501 -4.69 -12.66 -18.19
N VAL A 502 -5.17 -13.31 -19.25
CA VAL A 502 -6.22 -14.32 -19.21
C VAL A 502 -5.73 -15.63 -19.81
N SER A 503 -5.99 -16.76 -19.14
CA SER A 503 -5.90 -18.09 -19.74
C SER A 503 -7.18 -18.89 -19.51
N ILE A 504 -7.46 -19.80 -20.43
CA ILE A 504 -8.66 -20.66 -20.43
C ILE A 504 -8.26 -22.12 -20.58
N ASP A 505 -9.15 -23.05 -20.23
CA ASP A 505 -8.92 -24.47 -20.46
C ASP A 505 -9.38 -24.92 -21.86
N SER A 506 -9.36 -26.23 -22.11
CA SER A 506 -9.68 -26.80 -23.43
C SER A 506 -11.16 -27.02 -23.68
N THR A 507 -12.04 -26.55 -22.79
CA THR A 507 -13.49 -26.78 -22.90
C THR A 507 -14.05 -26.19 -24.19
N VAL A 508 -14.71 -27.04 -24.97
CA VAL A 508 -15.32 -26.64 -26.24
C VAL A 508 -16.47 -25.67 -25.95
N TYR A 509 -16.53 -24.55 -26.69
CA TYR A 509 -17.49 -23.45 -26.51
C TYR A 509 -17.40 -22.73 -25.16
N GLY A 510 -16.44 -23.06 -24.30
CA GLY A 510 -16.15 -22.28 -23.10
C GLY A 510 -15.47 -20.96 -23.45
N ASN A 511 -15.75 -19.91 -22.68
CA ASN A 511 -15.11 -18.60 -22.84
C ASN A 511 -14.92 -17.86 -21.51
N GLY A 512 -13.87 -17.03 -21.46
CA GLY A 512 -13.47 -16.25 -20.30
C GLY A 512 -13.11 -14.83 -20.70
N GLY A 513 -13.51 -13.85 -19.88
CA GLY A 513 -13.20 -12.45 -20.15
C GLY A 513 -13.93 -11.48 -19.22
N PHE A 514 -14.22 -10.30 -19.75
CA PHE A 514 -14.82 -9.20 -19.00
C PHE A 514 -16.31 -9.06 -19.29
N ILE A 515 -17.05 -8.68 -18.25
CA ILE A 515 -18.41 -8.13 -18.36
C ILE A 515 -18.38 -6.66 -17.98
N PHE A 516 -19.18 -5.86 -18.66
CA PHE A 516 -19.17 -4.41 -18.47
C PHE A 516 -20.51 -3.78 -18.76
N ARG A 517 -20.70 -2.57 -18.21
CA ARG A 517 -21.98 -1.87 -18.19
C ARG A 517 -23.09 -2.75 -17.59
N VAL A 518 -22.72 -3.47 -16.53
CA VAL A 518 -23.55 -4.48 -15.89
C VAL A 518 -24.58 -3.85 -14.96
N SER A 519 -25.82 -4.32 -15.04
CA SER A 519 -26.89 -4.02 -14.09
C SER A 519 -27.74 -5.26 -13.82
N ASN A 520 -28.46 -5.28 -12.69
CA ASN A 520 -29.37 -6.36 -12.30
C ASN A 520 -28.73 -7.76 -12.32
N ALA A 521 -27.45 -7.87 -11.95
CA ALA A 521 -26.77 -9.15 -11.87
C ALA A 521 -27.31 -9.99 -10.72
N LYS A 522 -27.64 -11.25 -11.00
CA LYS A 522 -28.14 -12.23 -10.01
C LYS A 522 -27.57 -13.62 -10.27
N ALA A 523 -27.63 -14.47 -9.26
CA ALA A 523 -27.37 -15.90 -9.41
C ALA A 523 -28.46 -16.57 -10.27
N GLY A 524 -28.16 -17.73 -10.85
CA GLY A 524 -29.16 -18.55 -11.57
C GLY A 524 -28.96 -18.70 -13.08
N GLY A 525 -27.72 -18.56 -13.58
CA GLY A 525 -27.37 -18.90 -14.97
C GLY A 525 -26.43 -17.89 -15.66
N PRO A 526 -25.78 -18.26 -16.78
CA PRO A 526 -24.71 -17.48 -17.47
C PRO A 526 -25.04 -16.02 -17.75
N ASP A 527 -26.28 -15.77 -18.13
CA ASP A 527 -26.73 -14.49 -18.67
C ASP A 527 -27.70 -13.78 -17.73
N SER A 528 -27.71 -14.15 -16.43
CA SER A 528 -28.55 -13.56 -15.39
C SER A 528 -28.10 -12.14 -14.98
N TYR A 529 -27.95 -11.26 -15.95
CA TYR A 529 -27.60 -9.85 -15.82
C TYR A 529 -27.99 -9.09 -17.09
N ASN A 530 -27.99 -7.76 -17.02
CA ASN A 530 -28.02 -6.88 -18.18
C ASN A 530 -26.61 -6.31 -18.39
N GLY A 531 -26.02 -6.42 -19.58
CA GLY A 531 -24.71 -5.83 -19.86
C GLY A 531 -23.96 -6.54 -20.99
N TYR A 532 -22.79 -6.02 -21.33
CA TYR A 532 -21.95 -6.62 -22.38
C TYR A 532 -20.99 -7.67 -21.83
N TYR A 533 -20.49 -8.50 -22.74
CA TYR A 533 -19.39 -9.42 -22.53
C TYR A 533 -18.42 -9.35 -23.71
N ALA A 534 -17.13 -9.42 -23.40
CA ALA A 534 -16.07 -9.62 -24.38
C ALA A 534 -14.98 -10.50 -23.79
N GLY A 535 -14.53 -11.48 -24.56
CA GLY A 535 -13.55 -12.45 -24.06
C GLY A 535 -13.02 -13.39 -25.12
N ILE A 536 -12.28 -14.38 -24.65
CA ILE A 536 -11.59 -15.37 -25.47
C ILE A 536 -12.12 -16.77 -25.16
N GLY A 537 -12.12 -17.62 -26.17
CA GLY A 537 -12.36 -19.06 -26.06
C GLY A 537 -11.30 -19.84 -26.85
N ASN A 538 -11.34 -21.17 -26.79
CA ASN A 538 -10.37 -22.01 -27.49
C ASN A 538 -10.46 -21.82 -29.01
N GLY A 539 -9.56 -21.01 -29.58
CA GLY A 539 -9.51 -20.71 -31.00
C GLY A 539 -10.41 -19.57 -31.47
N TYR A 540 -10.97 -18.73 -30.59
CA TYR A 540 -11.86 -17.63 -31.00
C TYR A 540 -11.90 -16.46 -30.00
N VAL A 541 -12.33 -15.29 -30.48
CA VAL A 541 -12.67 -14.11 -29.67
C VAL A 541 -14.14 -13.78 -29.90
N VAL A 542 -14.87 -13.42 -28.85
CA VAL A 542 -16.32 -13.18 -28.93
C VAL A 542 -16.74 -11.91 -28.18
N VAL A 543 -17.72 -11.21 -28.74
CA VAL A 543 -18.43 -10.08 -28.13
C VAL A 543 -19.93 -10.31 -28.22
N GLY A 544 -20.65 -10.02 -27.14
CA GLY A 544 -22.10 -10.08 -27.10
C GLY A 544 -22.67 -9.35 -25.89
N PHE A 545 -23.96 -9.53 -25.63
CA PHE A 545 -24.61 -8.97 -24.45
C PHE A 545 -25.61 -9.95 -23.84
N ALA A 546 -25.86 -9.77 -22.55
CA ALA A 546 -26.89 -10.46 -21.80
C ALA A 546 -28.05 -9.53 -21.50
N ASP A 547 -29.27 -10.04 -21.68
CA ASP A 547 -30.53 -9.42 -21.22
C ASP A 547 -31.46 -10.45 -20.57
N TYR A 548 -30.88 -11.29 -19.70
CA TYR A 548 -31.45 -12.58 -19.26
C TYR A 548 -31.48 -13.68 -20.34
N GLY A 549 -30.79 -13.44 -21.45
CA GLY A 549 -30.41 -14.42 -22.47
C GLY A 549 -29.18 -13.94 -23.23
N TRP A 550 -28.44 -14.86 -23.85
CA TRP A 550 -27.25 -14.54 -24.63
C TRP A 550 -27.61 -13.98 -26.02
N ASN A 551 -27.00 -12.86 -26.38
CA ASN A 551 -27.10 -12.26 -27.71
C ASN A 551 -25.68 -12.04 -28.27
N GLU A 552 -25.25 -12.89 -29.19
CA GLU A 552 -23.95 -12.75 -29.84
C GLU A 552 -23.97 -11.56 -30.81
N LEU A 553 -22.98 -10.67 -30.69
CA LEU A 553 -22.79 -9.57 -31.63
C LEU A 553 -21.76 -9.91 -32.70
N LYS A 554 -20.64 -10.53 -32.29
CA LYS A 554 -19.57 -10.92 -33.20
C LYS A 554 -18.70 -12.01 -32.59
N ASN A 555 -18.34 -12.98 -33.41
CA ASN A 555 -17.41 -14.05 -33.08
C ASN A 555 -16.39 -14.18 -34.23
N VAL A 556 -15.10 -14.18 -33.89
CA VAL A 556 -14.01 -14.19 -34.86
C VAL A 556 -13.07 -15.37 -34.57
N PRO A 557 -12.76 -16.21 -35.57
CA PRO A 557 -11.75 -17.25 -35.43
C PRO A 557 -10.38 -16.66 -35.07
N ALA A 558 -9.72 -17.25 -34.08
CA ALA A 558 -8.40 -16.86 -33.57
C ALA A 558 -7.62 -18.11 -33.20
N ALA A 559 -7.16 -18.85 -34.21
CA ALA A 559 -6.52 -20.16 -34.05
C ALA A 559 -5.25 -20.12 -33.19
N ASP A 560 -4.66 -18.95 -33.00
CA ASP A 560 -3.50 -18.67 -32.15
C ASP A 560 -3.83 -18.63 -30.64
N ILE A 561 -5.11 -18.51 -30.26
CA ILE A 561 -5.54 -18.60 -28.85
C ILE A 561 -5.60 -20.07 -28.43
N LYS A 562 -4.71 -20.47 -27.51
CA LYS A 562 -4.56 -21.86 -27.08
C LYS A 562 -4.90 -22.06 -25.61
N PRO A 563 -5.54 -23.19 -25.25
CA PRO A 563 -5.77 -23.56 -23.86
C PRO A 563 -4.48 -23.56 -23.04
N GLY A 564 -4.55 -23.06 -21.80
CA GLY A 564 -3.43 -22.97 -20.86
C GLY A 564 -2.43 -21.85 -21.13
N GLN A 565 -2.45 -21.22 -22.31
CA GLN A 565 -1.61 -20.06 -22.61
C GLN A 565 -2.21 -18.79 -22.00
N LYS A 566 -1.34 -17.95 -21.41
CA LYS A 566 -1.72 -16.60 -21.00
C LYS A 566 -1.73 -15.69 -22.22
N HIS A 567 -2.83 -14.95 -22.37
CA HIS A 567 -3.03 -13.95 -23.40
C HIS A 567 -3.32 -12.60 -22.75
N HIS A 568 -2.73 -11.53 -23.29
CA HIS A 568 -3.00 -10.17 -22.84
C HIS A 568 -4.29 -9.69 -23.51
N LEU A 569 -5.38 -9.66 -22.75
CA LEU A 569 -6.69 -9.22 -23.22
C LEU A 569 -6.90 -7.75 -22.86
N MET A 570 -7.21 -6.92 -23.86
CA MET A 570 -7.66 -5.54 -23.65
C MET A 570 -9.02 -5.30 -24.32
N ILE A 571 -9.93 -4.64 -23.62
CA ILE A 571 -11.18 -4.13 -24.17
C ILE A 571 -11.23 -2.62 -23.98
N ARG A 572 -11.46 -1.87 -25.06
CA ARG A 572 -11.63 -0.41 -25.02
C ARG A 572 -13.05 -0.07 -25.46
N THR A 573 -13.76 0.68 -24.62
CA THR A 573 -15.13 1.15 -24.88
C THR A 573 -15.14 2.66 -25.06
N SER A 574 -15.88 3.14 -26.06
CA SER A 574 -16.07 4.58 -26.33
C SER A 574 -17.44 4.80 -26.97
N GLY A 575 -18.36 5.41 -26.22
CA GLY A 575 -19.76 5.49 -26.59
C GLY A 575 -20.33 4.10 -26.89
N ASP A 576 -20.79 3.89 -28.12
CA ASP A 576 -21.34 2.59 -28.56
C ASP A 576 -20.28 1.64 -29.12
N SER A 577 -19.02 2.08 -29.25
CA SER A 577 -17.94 1.29 -29.84
C SER A 577 -17.26 0.41 -28.80
N ILE A 578 -17.03 -0.85 -29.15
CA ILE A 578 -16.33 -1.85 -28.35
C ILE A 578 -15.20 -2.42 -29.21
N SER A 579 -13.95 -2.19 -28.82
CA SER A 579 -12.75 -2.72 -29.47
C SER A 579 -12.11 -3.79 -28.58
N VAL A 580 -11.77 -4.94 -29.15
CA VAL A 580 -11.13 -6.07 -28.43
C VAL A 580 -9.78 -6.38 -29.02
N TYR A 581 -8.75 -6.41 -28.18
CA TYR A 581 -7.36 -6.69 -28.52
C TYR A 581 -6.91 -7.95 -27.77
N VAL A 582 -6.10 -8.78 -28.43
CA VAL A 582 -5.52 -9.99 -27.83
C VAL A 582 -4.08 -10.10 -28.28
N ASP A 583 -3.16 -10.02 -27.31
CA ASP A 583 -1.70 -10.01 -27.43
C ASP A 583 -1.13 -8.79 -28.19
N ASP A 584 -1.55 -8.55 -29.44
CA ASP A 584 -1.27 -7.30 -30.14
C ASP A 584 -2.21 -6.20 -29.65
N LEU A 585 -1.65 -5.22 -28.93
CA LEU A 585 -2.40 -4.09 -28.39
C LEU A 585 -2.42 -2.87 -29.31
N ASN A 586 -1.85 -2.96 -30.52
CA ASN A 586 -1.91 -1.90 -31.51
C ASN A 586 -3.14 -2.06 -32.42
N THR A 587 -3.47 -3.30 -32.80
CA THR A 587 -4.55 -3.61 -33.75
C THR A 587 -5.66 -4.43 -33.09
N PRO A 588 -6.92 -3.96 -33.05
CA PRO A 588 -7.99 -4.74 -32.47
C PRO A 588 -8.30 -5.96 -33.34
N ARG A 589 -8.53 -7.12 -32.70
CA ARG A 589 -9.07 -8.32 -33.37
C ARG A 589 -10.47 -8.07 -33.93
N MET A 590 -11.23 -7.21 -33.27
CA MET A 590 -12.52 -6.74 -33.77
C MET A 590 -12.93 -5.41 -33.15
N VAL A 591 -13.80 -4.71 -33.88
CA VAL A 591 -14.57 -3.56 -33.40
C VAL A 591 -16.05 -3.83 -33.67
N VAL A 592 -16.90 -3.57 -32.68
CA VAL A 592 -18.36 -3.74 -32.73
C VAL A 592 -19.02 -2.44 -32.28
N LYS A 593 -20.19 -2.11 -32.83
CA LYS A 593 -21.01 -0.97 -32.39
C LYS A 593 -22.35 -1.45 -31.85
N ASN A 594 -22.67 -1.10 -30.60
CA ASN A 594 -23.97 -1.37 -29.98
C ASN A 594 -24.23 -0.39 -28.83
N GLY A 595 -25.38 0.30 -28.85
CA GLY A 595 -25.76 1.29 -27.84
C GLY A 595 -26.81 0.83 -26.83
N LYS A 596 -27.04 -0.48 -26.67
CA LYS A 596 -28.07 -1.01 -25.76
C LYS A 596 -27.80 -0.67 -24.29
N TYR A 597 -26.54 -0.74 -23.86
CA TYR A 597 -26.12 -0.40 -22.50
C TYR A 597 -25.09 0.73 -22.53
N SER A 598 -25.33 1.80 -21.78
CA SER A 598 -24.47 2.99 -21.76
C SER A 598 -23.56 3.06 -20.53
N ALA A 599 -23.95 2.48 -19.40
CA ALA A 599 -23.19 2.49 -18.15
C ALA A 599 -23.57 1.29 -17.25
N GLY A 600 -22.74 1.02 -16.25
CA GLY A 600 -22.99 0.00 -15.23
C GLY A 600 -21.70 -0.55 -14.63
N SER A 601 -21.82 -1.58 -13.81
CA SER A 601 -20.69 -2.22 -13.14
C SER A 601 -19.75 -2.94 -14.12
N SER A 602 -18.51 -3.13 -13.68
CA SER A 602 -17.48 -3.90 -14.36
C SER A 602 -17.23 -5.23 -13.66
N GLY A 603 -16.84 -6.27 -14.39
CA GLY A 603 -16.65 -7.59 -13.81
C GLY A 603 -15.91 -8.58 -14.69
N LEU A 604 -15.76 -9.78 -14.16
CA LEU A 604 -15.21 -10.95 -14.83
C LEU A 604 -16.31 -11.99 -15.04
N ARG A 605 -16.22 -12.73 -16.15
CA ARG A 605 -17.10 -13.86 -16.45
C ARG A 605 -16.31 -15.02 -17.02
N ALA A 606 -16.60 -16.22 -16.54
CA ALA A 606 -16.21 -17.47 -17.18
C ALA A 606 -17.46 -18.32 -17.42
N TYR A 607 -17.62 -18.80 -18.65
CA TYR A 607 -18.72 -19.65 -19.08
C TYR A 607 -18.17 -21.01 -19.50
N MET A 608 -18.53 -22.07 -18.75
CA MET A 608 -18.14 -23.47 -18.94
C MET A 608 -16.64 -23.78 -18.95
N THR A 609 -15.77 -22.78 -19.04
CA THR A 609 -14.30 -22.91 -18.97
C THR A 609 -13.81 -22.58 -17.57
N THR A 610 -12.74 -23.23 -17.16
CA THR A 610 -11.86 -22.70 -16.13
C THR A 610 -11.12 -21.51 -16.73
N MET A 611 -11.14 -20.37 -16.04
CA MET A 611 -10.38 -19.18 -16.44
C MET A 611 -9.40 -18.81 -15.33
N SER A 612 -8.12 -18.63 -15.69
CA SER A 612 -7.16 -17.94 -14.82
C SER A 612 -7.03 -16.49 -15.29
N VAL A 613 -7.04 -15.55 -14.34
CA VAL A 613 -6.90 -14.13 -14.61
C VAL A 613 -5.93 -13.49 -13.62
N SER A 614 -5.06 -12.61 -14.11
CA SER A 614 -4.12 -11.85 -13.30
C SER A 614 -3.93 -10.44 -13.86
N ASN A 615 -3.38 -9.53 -13.06
CA ASN A 615 -3.09 -8.16 -13.46
C ASN A 615 -4.31 -7.41 -14.02
N VAL A 616 -5.49 -7.58 -13.42
CA VAL A 616 -6.72 -6.88 -13.83
C VAL A 616 -6.57 -5.40 -13.58
N ARG A 617 -6.80 -4.58 -14.60
CA ARG A 617 -6.76 -3.12 -14.55
C ARG A 617 -7.94 -2.56 -15.31
N ILE A 618 -8.60 -1.55 -14.74
CA ILE A 618 -9.71 -0.85 -15.38
C ILE A 618 -9.43 0.65 -15.31
N TYR A 619 -9.42 1.32 -16.46
CA TYR A 619 -9.13 2.75 -16.60
C TYR A 619 -10.35 3.52 -17.12
N THR A 620 -10.57 4.75 -16.64
CA THR A 620 -11.66 5.63 -17.10
C THR A 620 -11.32 6.26 -18.45
N ALA A 621 -12.02 5.90 -19.53
CA ALA A 621 -11.59 6.14 -20.92
C ALA A 621 -12.13 7.39 -21.61
#